data_AF-A0A7W0ZNU0-F1
#
_entry.id   AF-A0A7W0ZNU0-F1
#
_cell.length_a   1.000
_cell.length_b   1.000
_cell.length_c   1.000
_cell.angle_alpha   90.00
_cell.angle_beta   90.00
_cell.angle_gamma   90.00
#
_symmetry.space_group_name_H-M   'P 1'
#
loop_
_entity.id
_entity.type
_entity.pdbx_description
1 polymer ?
#
loop_
_entity_poly.entity_id
_entity_poly.type
_entity_poly.pdbx_seq_one_letter_code
_entity_poly.pdbx_strand_id
1 'polypeptide(L)'
;SNRPDLIGNPVFGEFRDAQGNIRFINDSGIGRPGSAFAVTGLGAYGNIPRNRFRGPNYWNTDASLFKKFLFTEDTSLEFRVEVQNLFNHVNLTTPDGGLGSPSNPNANFGRISGIEGEQLERNPQRNFQFALRLQF
;
A
#
# COMPACT_ATOMS: atom_id res chain seq x y z
N SER A 1 -2.86 -25.58 -8.16
CA SER A 1 -2.15 -24.39 -7.60
C SER A 1 -2.29 -23.28 -8.63
N ASN A 2 -2.98 -22.19 -8.28
CA ASN A 2 -3.27 -21.07 -9.20
C ASN A 2 -2.08 -20.12 -9.26
N ARG A 3 -1.10 -20.43 -10.12
CA ARG A 3 -0.03 -19.49 -10.48
C ARG A 3 -0.20 -19.12 -11.96
N PRO A 4 0.15 -17.89 -12.37
CA PRO A 4 0.13 -17.52 -13.77
C PRO A 4 1.34 -18.13 -14.50
N ASP A 5 1.23 -18.17 -15.82
CA ASP A 5 2.36 -18.38 -16.72
C ASP A 5 3.00 -17.04 -17.09
N LEU A 6 4.33 -16.99 -17.05
CA LEU A 6 5.12 -15.90 -17.58
C LEU A 6 5.23 -16.06 -19.10
N ILE A 7 4.62 -15.14 -19.85
CA ILE A 7 4.62 -15.12 -21.33
C ILE A 7 5.33 -13.89 -21.90
N GLY A 8 5.78 -12.98 -21.04
CA GLY A 8 6.56 -11.79 -21.40
C GLY A 8 7.58 -11.42 -20.34
N ASN A 9 8.18 -10.24 -20.47
CA ASN A 9 9.21 -9.74 -19.56
C ASN A 9 8.66 -8.60 -18.66
N PRO A 10 8.06 -8.91 -17.50
CA PRO A 10 7.54 -7.88 -16.60
C PRO A 10 8.71 -7.16 -15.93
N VAL A 11 8.63 -5.83 -15.90
CA VAL A 11 9.52 -5.01 -15.07
C VAL A 11 8.80 -4.69 -13.76
N PHE A 12 9.54 -4.69 -12.66
CA PHE A 12 9.04 -4.43 -11.31
C PHE A 12 9.53 -3.08 -10.81
N GLY A 13 8.66 -2.36 -10.11
CA GLY A 13 8.92 -1.01 -9.63
C GLY A 13 7.67 -0.14 -9.73
N GLU A 14 7.75 1.09 -9.22
CA GLU A 14 6.66 2.06 -9.40
C GLU A 14 6.74 2.66 -10.81
N PHE A 15 5.78 2.30 -11.66
CA PHE A 15 5.60 2.84 -13.00
C PHE A 15 4.38 3.74 -13.03
N ARG A 16 4.41 4.78 -13.87
CA ARG A 16 3.20 5.48 -14.30
C ARG A 16 2.81 4.93 -15.66
N ASP A 17 1.58 4.46 -15.81
CA ASP A 17 1.05 4.11 -17.13
C ASP A 17 0.74 5.35 -17.97
N ALA A 18 0.41 5.17 -19.25
CA ALA A 18 0.08 6.25 -20.17
C ALA A 18 -1.14 7.08 -19.72
N GLN A 19 -1.94 6.56 -18.78
CA GLN A 19 -3.10 7.22 -18.18
C GLN A 19 -2.77 7.86 -16.82
N GLY A 20 -1.51 7.83 -16.39
CA GLY A 20 -1.03 8.45 -15.15
C GLY A 20 -1.24 7.60 -13.89
N ASN A 21 -1.78 6.38 -14.00
CA ASN A 21 -1.97 5.50 -12.85
C ASN A 21 -0.65 4.88 -12.40
N ILE A 22 -0.48 4.74 -11.08
CA ILE A 22 0.66 4.03 -10.52
C ILE A 22 0.43 2.52 -10.68
N ARG A 23 1.41 1.82 -11.25
CA ARG A 23 1.45 0.36 -11.38
C ARG A 23 2.74 -0.17 -10.78
N PHE A 24 2.65 -1.33 -10.14
CA PHE A 24 3.82 -2.00 -9.56
C PHE A 24 4.52 -2.97 -10.53
N ILE A 25 3.79 -3.36 -11.58
CA ILE A 25 4.29 -4.19 -12.66
C ILE A 25 3.98 -3.46 -13.96
N ASN A 26 4.97 -3.35 -14.84
CA ASN A 26 4.76 -2.92 -16.22
C ASN A 26 4.09 -4.06 -17.02
N ASP A 27 2.86 -4.34 -16.66
CA ASP A 27 2.00 -5.33 -17.29
C ASP A 27 0.61 -4.72 -17.49
N SER A 28 -0.02 -5.07 -18.61
CA SER A 28 -1.38 -4.62 -18.94
C SER A 28 -2.46 -5.30 -18.09
N GLY A 29 -2.11 -6.34 -17.32
CA GLY A 29 -3.03 -7.25 -16.63
C GLY A 29 -3.41 -8.42 -17.55
N ILE A 30 -3.74 -9.57 -16.95
CA ILE A 30 -4.02 -10.81 -17.69
C ILE A 30 -5.24 -10.62 -18.58
N GLY A 31 -5.17 -11.11 -19.82
CA GLY A 31 -6.26 -11.02 -20.80
C GLY A 31 -6.32 -9.71 -21.59
N ARG A 32 -5.36 -8.79 -21.39
CA ARG A 32 -5.20 -7.58 -22.21
C ARG A 32 -4.02 -7.69 -23.17
N PRO A 33 -4.06 -7.01 -24.33
CA PRO A 33 -2.92 -6.93 -25.25
C PRO A 33 -1.68 -6.38 -24.53
N GLY A 34 -0.54 -7.05 -24.71
CA GLY A 34 0.71 -6.69 -24.06
C GLY A 34 0.92 -7.34 -22.70
N SER A 35 0.11 -8.32 -22.30
CA SER A 35 0.29 -8.94 -21.00
C SER A 35 1.55 -9.80 -20.92
N ALA A 36 2.31 -9.65 -19.85
CA ALA A 36 3.44 -10.49 -19.47
C ALA A 36 3.00 -11.78 -18.76
N PHE A 37 1.72 -11.91 -18.42
CA PHE A 37 1.17 -13.06 -17.70
C PHE A 37 -0.06 -13.67 -18.38
N ALA A 38 -0.21 -14.97 -18.26
CA ALA A 38 -1.39 -15.71 -18.70
C ALA A 38 -1.97 -16.57 -17.57
N VAL A 39 -3.29 -16.81 -17.62
CA VAL A 39 -3.88 -17.85 -16.76
C VAL A 39 -3.42 -19.21 -17.29
N THR A 40 -2.86 -20.02 -16.41
CA THR A 40 -2.46 -21.39 -16.74
C THR A 40 -3.66 -22.22 -17.22
N GLY A 41 -3.45 -23.05 -18.24
CA GLY A 41 -4.48 -23.96 -18.76
C GLY A 41 -5.04 -24.92 -17.70
N LEU A 42 -6.26 -25.42 -17.92
CA LEU A 42 -6.92 -26.38 -17.04
C LEU A 42 -6.02 -27.60 -16.78
N GLY A 43 -5.78 -27.91 -15.50
CA GLY A 43 -4.96 -29.05 -15.09
C GLY A 43 -3.45 -28.81 -15.12
N ALA A 44 -2.98 -27.65 -15.59
CA ALA A 44 -1.57 -27.29 -15.58
C ALA A 44 -1.18 -26.43 -14.37
N TYR A 45 0.11 -26.40 -14.06
CA TYR A 45 0.70 -25.57 -13.02
C TYR A 45 1.46 -24.40 -13.66
N GLY A 46 1.20 -23.18 -13.18
CA GLY A 46 1.88 -22.01 -13.71
C GLY A 46 3.39 -22.05 -13.49
N ASN A 47 4.14 -21.50 -14.45
CA ASN A 47 5.61 -21.57 -14.48
C ASN A 47 6.33 -20.61 -13.50
N ILE A 48 5.59 -19.77 -12.78
CA ILE A 48 6.16 -18.78 -11.86
C ILE A 48 6.50 -19.38 -10.48
N PRO A 49 7.67 -19.06 -9.90
CA PRO A 49 8.01 -19.43 -8.53
C PRO A 49 7.03 -18.84 -7.50
N ARG A 50 6.90 -19.53 -6.35
CA ARG A 50 6.16 -18.97 -5.21
C ARG A 50 6.81 -17.68 -4.73
N ASN A 51 5.99 -16.73 -4.30
CA ASN A 51 6.45 -15.48 -3.67
C ASN A 51 7.46 -14.70 -4.52
N ARG A 52 7.40 -14.84 -5.85
CA ARG A 52 8.28 -14.12 -6.80
C ARG A 52 8.01 -12.60 -6.78
N PHE A 53 6.83 -12.20 -6.33
CA PHE A 53 6.42 -10.80 -6.27
C PHE A 53 6.51 -10.28 -4.82
N ARG A 54 6.94 -9.03 -4.69
CA ARG A 54 6.89 -8.23 -3.46
C ARG A 54 6.03 -7.01 -3.76
N GLY A 55 5.29 -6.51 -2.78
CA GLY A 55 4.52 -5.27 -2.94
C GLY A 55 5.41 -4.04 -2.79
N PRO A 56 4.81 -2.84 -2.87
CA PRO A 56 5.46 -1.58 -2.52
C PRO A 56 6.06 -1.61 -1.12
N ASN A 57 7.09 -0.76 -0.92
CA ASN A 57 7.63 -0.54 0.41
C ASN A 57 6.59 0.15 1.28
N TYR A 58 6.56 -0.23 2.55
CA TYR A 58 5.73 0.39 3.57
C TYR A 58 6.60 1.06 4.61
N TRP A 59 6.31 2.32 4.94
CA TRP A 59 6.83 2.96 6.14
C TRP A 59 5.88 4.06 6.63
N ASN A 60 5.76 4.16 7.94
CA ASN A 60 5.02 5.23 8.61
C ASN A 60 5.84 5.71 9.83
N THR A 61 5.70 6.98 10.17
CA THR A 61 6.32 7.56 11.36
C THR A 61 5.30 8.41 12.10
N ASP A 62 5.00 8.01 13.33
CA ASP A 62 4.15 8.76 14.23
C ASP A 62 5.01 9.39 15.33
N ALA A 63 4.62 10.55 15.83
CA ALA A 63 5.37 11.29 16.84
C ALA A 63 4.46 11.95 17.86
N SER A 64 4.89 11.96 19.13
CA SER A 64 4.22 12.69 20.20
C SER A 64 5.23 13.53 20.99
N LEU A 65 4.86 14.77 21.29
CA LEU A 65 5.64 15.72 22.07
C LEU A 65 4.82 16.20 23.26
N PHE A 66 5.44 16.20 24.44
CA PHE A 66 4.83 16.62 25.69
C PHE A 66 5.72 17.64 26.39
N LYS A 67 5.11 18.70 26.89
CA LYS A 67 5.80 19.69 27.72
C LYS A 67 4.95 20.05 28.94
N LYS A 68 5.52 19.85 30.12
CA LYS A 68 4.97 20.34 31.38
C LYS A 68 5.58 21.70 31.72
N PHE A 69 4.71 22.68 31.98
CA PHE A 69 5.03 23.99 32.51
C PHE A 69 4.61 24.01 33.97
N LEU A 70 5.55 24.28 34.87
CA LEU A 70 5.28 24.46 36.30
C LEU A 70 5.09 25.96 36.53
N PHE A 71 3.95 26.35 37.12
CA PHE A 71 3.72 27.73 37.51
C PHE A 71 4.00 27.95 39.00
N THR A 72 3.56 27.01 39.82
CA THR A 72 3.78 26.96 41.27
C THR A 72 4.09 25.53 41.71
N GLU A 73 4.19 25.29 43.01
CA GLU A 73 4.42 23.95 43.59
C GLU A 73 3.24 23.00 43.30
N ASP A 74 2.01 23.53 43.31
CA ASP A 74 0.78 22.74 43.14
C ASP A 74 0.14 22.92 41.75
N THR A 75 0.50 23.96 41.00
CA THR A 75 -0.14 24.29 39.71
C THR A 75 0.76 24.02 38.51
N SER A 76 0.27 23.26 37.54
CA SER A 76 1.00 22.97 36.30
C SER A 76 0.10 22.84 35.07
N LEU A 77 0.66 23.15 33.90
CA LEU A 77 0.03 22.96 32.60
C LEU A 77 0.83 21.96 31.77
N GLU A 78 0.16 20.96 31.23
CA GLU A 78 0.73 20.02 30.27
C GLU A 78 0.18 20.33 28.87
N PHE A 79 1.09 20.53 27.93
CA PHE A 79 0.81 20.62 26.51
C PHE A 79 1.25 19.33 25.81
N ARG A 80 0.35 18.74 25.04
CA ARG A 80 0.60 17.54 24.23
C ARG A 80 0.28 17.83 22.77
N VAL A 81 1.19 17.41 21.90
CA VAL A 81 1.00 17.35 20.45
C VAL A 81 1.23 15.91 20.01
N GLU A 82 0.31 15.37 19.23
CA GLU A 82 0.47 14.07 18.58
C GLU A 82 0.29 14.23 17.09
N VAL A 83 1.16 13.57 16.32
CA VAL A 83 1.15 13.59 14.87
C VAL A 83 1.15 12.16 14.38
N GLN A 84 0.10 11.79 13.66
CA GLN A 84 0.06 10.57 12.87
C GLN A 84 0.56 10.89 11.46
N ASN A 85 1.39 10.01 10.89
CA ASN A 85 2.02 10.20 9.58
C ASN A 85 2.79 11.54 9.48
N LEU A 86 3.79 11.70 10.35
CA LEU A 86 4.62 12.89 10.51
C LEU A 86 5.17 13.42 9.18
N PHE A 87 5.65 12.52 8.32
CA PHE A 87 6.25 12.87 7.03
C PHE A 87 5.24 12.97 5.88
N ASN A 88 3.95 12.74 6.14
CA ASN A 88 2.89 12.71 5.13
C ASN A 88 3.22 11.74 3.97
N HIS A 89 3.74 10.56 4.30
CA HIS A 89 4.04 9.52 3.33
C HIS A 89 2.77 8.74 2.97
N VAL A 90 2.57 8.53 1.67
CA VAL A 90 1.44 7.75 1.15
C VAL A 90 1.89 6.30 0.98
N ASN A 91 1.33 5.41 1.80
CA ASN A 91 1.50 3.97 1.62
C ASN A 91 0.42 3.42 0.68
N LEU A 92 0.85 2.62 -0.29
CA LEU A 92 0.00 1.98 -1.30
C LEU A 92 -0.46 0.59 -0.84
N THR A 93 -1.63 0.14 -1.30
CA THR A 93 -2.07 -1.23 -1.04
C THR A 93 -1.26 -2.26 -1.81
N THR A 94 -1.41 -3.54 -1.46
CA THR A 94 -0.82 -4.64 -2.22
C THR A 94 -1.49 -4.77 -3.60
N PRO A 95 -0.72 -5.16 -4.64
CA PRO A 95 -1.29 -5.42 -5.96
C PRO A 95 -2.31 -6.59 -5.94
N ASP A 96 -3.31 -6.54 -6.82
CA ASP A 96 -4.27 -7.64 -7.03
C ASP A 96 -3.54 -8.92 -7.46
N GLY A 97 -3.65 -9.97 -6.64
CA GLY A 97 -3.04 -11.29 -6.90
C GLY A 97 -3.98 -12.30 -7.58
N GLY A 98 -5.23 -11.93 -7.85
CA GLY A 98 -6.23 -12.79 -8.46
C GLY A 98 -5.97 -13.00 -9.95
N LEU A 99 -5.87 -14.26 -10.39
CA LEU A 99 -5.62 -14.58 -11.81
C LEU A 99 -6.89 -14.57 -12.67
N GLY A 100 -8.05 -14.84 -12.07
CA GLY A 100 -9.26 -15.22 -12.80
C GLY A 100 -9.20 -16.66 -13.30
N SER A 101 -9.92 -16.96 -14.38
CA SER A 101 -9.93 -18.27 -15.06
C SER A 101 -9.48 -18.13 -16.51
N PRO A 102 -9.11 -19.22 -17.21
CA PRO A 102 -8.77 -19.15 -18.64
C PRO A 102 -9.90 -18.57 -19.52
N SER A 103 -11.16 -18.78 -19.13
CA SER A 103 -12.34 -18.25 -19.82
C SER A 103 -12.74 -16.84 -19.38
N ASN A 104 -12.25 -16.36 -18.24
CA ASN A 104 -12.50 -15.02 -17.70
C ASN A 104 -11.27 -14.53 -16.91
N PRO A 105 -10.21 -14.08 -17.61
CA PRO A 105 -8.98 -13.63 -16.96
C PRO A 105 -9.19 -12.32 -16.19
N ASN A 106 -8.47 -12.15 -15.07
CA ASN A 106 -8.53 -10.91 -14.31
C ASN A 106 -7.64 -9.82 -14.94
N ALA A 107 -8.29 -8.82 -15.54
CA ALA A 107 -7.61 -7.66 -16.13
C ALA A 107 -6.97 -6.71 -15.09
N ASN A 108 -7.21 -6.90 -13.79
CA ASN A 108 -6.61 -6.12 -12.72
C ASN A 108 -5.38 -6.79 -12.09
N PHE A 109 -5.01 -8.00 -12.51
CA PHE A 109 -3.82 -8.69 -11.97
C PHE A 109 -2.59 -7.78 -11.97
N GLY A 110 -1.90 -7.68 -10.83
CA GLY A 110 -0.71 -6.85 -10.66
C GLY A 110 -0.97 -5.34 -10.53
N ARG A 111 -2.23 -4.89 -10.55
CA ARG A 111 -2.60 -3.48 -10.39
C ARG A 111 -2.74 -3.13 -8.91
N ILE A 112 -2.23 -1.96 -8.53
CA ILE A 112 -2.54 -1.31 -7.26
C ILE A 112 -3.73 -0.38 -7.49
N SER A 113 -4.78 -0.51 -6.69
CA SER A 113 -6.02 0.24 -6.86
C SER A 113 -6.40 1.09 -5.65
N GLY A 114 -5.54 1.18 -4.63
CA GLY A 114 -5.84 1.91 -3.41
C GLY A 114 -4.62 2.40 -2.66
N ILE A 115 -4.90 3.31 -1.72
CA ILE A 115 -3.99 3.73 -0.66
C ILE A 115 -4.37 3.00 0.63
N GLU A 116 -3.37 2.61 1.44
CA GLU A 116 -3.61 1.77 2.61
C GLU A 116 -4.47 2.46 3.67
N GLY A 117 -4.36 3.80 3.76
CA GLY A 117 -5.13 4.63 4.69
C GLY A 117 -6.64 4.61 4.45
N GLU A 118 -7.10 4.36 3.22
CA GLU A 118 -8.53 4.32 2.89
C GLU A 118 -9.14 2.93 3.06
N GLN A 119 -8.35 1.85 2.95
CA GLN A 119 -8.88 0.49 2.99
C GLN A 119 -8.69 -0.23 4.33
N LEU A 120 -7.68 0.15 5.13
CA LEU A 120 -7.32 -0.61 6.34
C LEU A 120 -7.19 0.24 7.61
N GLU A 121 -7.40 1.57 7.56
CA GLU A 121 -7.22 2.50 8.69
C GLU A 121 -5.82 2.50 9.34
N ARG A 122 -4.88 1.70 8.82
CA ARG A 122 -3.53 1.48 9.39
C ARG A 122 -2.52 2.59 9.09
N ASN A 123 -2.83 3.47 8.15
CA ASN A 123 -1.98 4.59 7.79
C ASN A 123 -2.84 5.81 7.43
N PRO A 124 -3.48 6.46 8.42
CA PRO A 124 -4.26 7.64 8.16
C PRO A 124 -3.39 8.71 7.47
N GLN A 125 -4.05 9.53 6.67
CA GLN A 125 -3.48 10.80 6.20
C GLN A 125 -3.00 11.64 7.40
N ARG A 126 -2.01 12.50 7.17
CA ARG A 126 -1.36 13.25 8.25
C ARG A 126 -2.39 13.96 9.13
N ASN A 127 -2.38 13.63 10.42
CA ASN A 127 -3.34 14.12 11.39
C ASN A 127 -2.63 14.67 12.62
N PHE A 128 -3.03 15.85 13.06
CA PHE A 128 -2.48 16.51 14.25
C PHE A 128 -3.54 16.55 15.35
N GLN A 129 -3.15 16.15 16.55
CA GLN A 129 -3.97 16.22 17.74
C GLN A 129 -3.27 17.07 18.79
N PHE A 130 -4.04 17.96 19.42
CA PHE A 130 -3.55 18.89 20.43
C PHE A 130 -4.36 18.69 21.71
N ALA A 131 -3.68 18.64 22.84
CA ALA A 131 -4.32 18.60 24.14
C ALA A 131 -3.64 19.51 25.15
N LEU A 132 -4.46 20.07 26.05
CA LEU A 132 -4.04 20.87 27.18
C LEU A 132 -4.66 20.29 28.45
N ARG A 133 -3.84 20.13 29.50
CA ARG A 133 -4.31 19.69 30.81
C ARG A 133 -3.77 20.61 31.89
N LEU A 134 -4.68 21.26 32.62
CA LEU A 134 -4.37 22.04 33.81
C LEU A 134 -4.49 21.13 35.05
N GLN A 135 -3.54 21.23 35.98
CA GLN A 135 -3.53 20.53 37.26
C GLN A 135 -3.32 21.55 38.39
N PHE A 136 -4.07 21.39 39.47
CA PHE A 136 -4.07 22.22 40.68
C PHE A 136 -4.38 21.34 41.90
#